data_AF-A0A1C6QJ80-F1
#
_entry.id   AF-A0A1C6QJ80-F1
#
_cell.length_a   1.000
_cell.length_b   1.000
_cell.length_c   1.000
_cell.angle_alpha   90.00
_cell.angle_beta   90.00
_cell.angle_gamma   90.00
#
_symmetry.space_group_name_H-M   'P 1'
#
loop_
_entity.id
_entity.type
_entity.pdbx_description
1 polymer ?
#
loop_
_entity_poly.entity_id
_entity_poly.type
_entity_poly.pdbx_seq_one_letter_code
_entity_poly.pdbx_strand_id
1 'polypeptide(L)' 'MEVADGLPGVVPVRDSKVPGGPTVVVPAVSWRVFVDGVKADRRF' A
#
# COMPACT_ATOMS: atom_id res chain seq x y z
N MET A 1 -6.94 -0.98 -8.12
CA MET A 1 -5.92 -1.02 -7.05
C MET A 1 -6.47 -1.78 -5.85
N GLU A 2 -5.82 -2.89 -5.50
CA GLU A 2 -6.20 -3.77 -4.38
C GLU A 2 -5.04 -3.81 -3.37
N VAL A 3 -5.37 -3.78 -2.08
CA VAL A 3 -4.41 -3.90 -0.96
C VAL A 3 -4.79 -5.15 -0.17
N ALA A 4 -3.81 -6.02 0.11
CA ALA A 4 -4.06 -7.22 0.90
C ALA A 4 -3.90 -6.94 2.40
N ASP A 5 -4.93 -7.26 3.19
CA ASP A 5 -4.92 -7.11 4.64
C ASP A 5 -4.34 -8.34 5.36
N GLY A 6 -4.05 -8.21 6.65
CA GLY A 6 -3.69 -9.34 7.52
C GLY A 6 -2.25 -9.83 7.43
N LEU A 7 -1.37 -9.11 6.72
CA LEU A 7 0.07 -9.41 6.63
C LEU A 7 0.85 -8.49 7.59
N PRO A 8 1.41 -9.02 8.70
CA PRO A 8 2.06 -8.18 9.69
C PRO A 8 3.27 -7.43 9.14
N GLY A 9 3.36 -6.13 9.44
CA GLY A 9 4.55 -5.31 9.15
C GLY A 9 4.68 -4.81 7.73
N VAL A 10 3.82 -5.23 6.80
CA VAL A 10 3.86 -4.82 5.39
C VAL A 10 2.48 -4.51 4.83
N VAL A 11 2.46 -3.71 3.76
CA VAL A 11 1.28 -3.39 2.95
C VAL A 11 1.57 -3.88 1.53
N PRO A 12 1.02 -5.02 1.12
CA PRO A 12 1.17 -5.54 -0.23
C PRO A 12 0.20 -4.82 -1.17
N VAL A 13 0.74 -4.19 -2.21
CA VAL A 13 -0.01 -3.43 -3.21
C VAL A 13 -0.07 -4.23 -4.51
N ARG A 14 -1.27 -4.35 -5.06
CA ARG A 14 -1.55 -5.03 -6.32
C ARG A 14 -2.33 -4.16 -7.28
N ASP A 15 -1.84 -4.18 -8.51
CA ASP A 15 -2.58 -3.70 -9.67
C ASP A 15 -2.83 -4.77 -10.74
N SER A 16 -2.12 -5.90 -10.67
CA SER A 16 -2.32 -7.03 -11.59
C SER A 16 -3.60 -7.81 -11.28
N LYS A 17 -4.41 -8.06 -12.32
CA LYS A 17 -5.61 -8.91 -12.28
C LYS A 17 -5.33 -10.41 -12.37
N VAL A 18 -4.06 -10.83 -12.44
CA VAL A 18 -3.68 -12.25 -12.44
C VAL A 18 -3.66 -12.77 -11.00
N PRO A 19 -4.51 -13.74 -10.62
CA PRO A 19 -4.43 -14.37 -9.31
C PRO A 19 -3.03 -14.94 -9.07
N GLY A 20 -2.42 -14.62 -7.93
CA GLY A 20 -1.07 -15.09 -7.60
C GLY A 20 0.09 -14.44 -8.37
N GLY A 21 -0.15 -13.40 -9.19
CA GLY A 21 0.92 -12.68 -9.91
C GLY A 21 1.93 -11.91 -9.03
N PRO A 22 2.65 -10.91 -9.53
CA PRO A 22 3.62 -10.12 -8.75
C PRO A 22 2.99 -9.10 -7.80
N THR A 23 3.54 -8.94 -6.60
CA THR A 23 3.10 -7.98 -5.56
C THR A 23 4.22 -7.03 -5.19
N VAL A 24 3.93 -5.73 -5.06
CA VAL A 24 4.85 -4.76 -4.46
C VAL A 24 4.64 -4.76 -2.96
N VAL A 25 5.68 -4.99 -2.17
CA VAL A 25 5.60 -5.05 -0.71
C VAL A 25 6.19 -3.76 -0.13
N VAL A 26 5.38 -3.00 0.59
CA VAL A 26 5.80 -1.76 1.25
C VAL A 26 5.85 -1.97 2.76
N PRO A 27 6.90 -1.57 3.49
CA PRO A 27 6.88 -1.60 4.96
C PRO A 27 5.72 -0.77 5.51
N ALA A 28 5.01 -1.30 6.51
CA ALA A 28 3.82 -0.64 7.07
C ALA A 28 4.10 0.78 7.62
N VAL A 29 5.30 0.99 8.17
CA VAL A 29 5.76 2.30 8.63
C VAL A 29 5.90 3.30 7.48
N SER A 30 6.47 2.88 6.36
CA SER A 30 6.64 3.72 5.17
C SER A 30 5.30 4.06 4.52
N TRP A 31 4.37 3.10 4.47
CA TRP A 31 3.01 3.33 3.98
C TRP A 31 2.26 4.37 4.83
N ARG A 32 2.40 4.29 6.16
CA ARG A 32 1.79 5.28 7.07
C ARG A 32 2.33 6.69 6.83
N VAL A 33 3.65 6.85 6.75
CA VAL A 33 4.28 8.16 6.46
C VAL A 33 3.79 8.73 5.13
N PHE A 34 3.69 7.90 4.09
CA PHE A 34 3.17 8.32 2.78
C PHE A 34 1.72 8.83 2.88
N VAL A 35 0.83 8.05 3.51
CA VAL A 35 -0.59 8.43 3.66
C VAL A 35 -0.74 9.70 4.48
N ASP A 36 0.04 9.87 5.54
CA ASP A 36 0.02 11.07 6.36
C ASP A 36 0.46 12.31 5.55
N GLY A 37 1.47 12.16 4.69
CA GLY A 37 1.89 13.20 3.74
C GLY A 37 0.78 13.57 2.75
N VAL A 38 0.09 12.59 2.15
CA VAL A 38 -1.03 12.83 1.24
C VAL A 38 -2.18 13.57 1.94
N LYS A 39 -2.50 13.21 3.19
CA LYS A 39 -3.56 13.89 3.97
C LYS A 39 -3.18 15.33 4.35
N ALA A 40 -1.89 15.58 4.55
CA ALA A 40 -1.39 16.92 4.88
C ALA A 40 -1.37 17.84 3.66
N ASP A 41 -1.27 17.29 2.45
CA ASP A 41 -1.34 18.04 1.20
C ASP A 41 -2.80 18.44 0.88
N ARG A 42 -3.12 19.72 1.08
CA ARG A 42 -4.46 20.31 0.84
C ARG A 42 -4.77 20.58 -0.64
N ARG A 43 -3.99 20.03 -1.55
CA ARG A 43 -4.27 20.12 -3.00
C ARG A 43 -5.27 19.05 -3.49
N PHE A 44 -5.84 18.28 -2.56
CA PHE A 44 -7.04 17.48 -2.71
C PHE A 44 -8.08 17.86 -1.64
#